data_AF-A0A919RDG9-F1
#
_entry.id   AF-A0A919RDG9-F1
#
_cell.length_a   1.000
_cell.length_b   1.000
_cell.length_c   1.000
_cell.angle_alpha   90.00
_cell.angle_beta   90.00
_cell.angle_gamma   90.00
#
_symmetry.space_group_name_H-M   'P 1'
#
loop_
_entity.id
_entity.type
_entity.pdbx_description
1 polymer ?
#
loop_
_entity_poly.entity_id
_entity_poly.type
_entity_poly.pdbx_seq_one_letter_code
_entity_poly.pdbx_strand_id
1 'polypeptide(L)'
;MAVLGLARMREELRRHNLHDTYGAGGERSRTPTPDIPSHRTYDGSGYDPDDIDMGRAGTRFDRNAPLAMTFPEPMDRLMSPNPRMVADRLLTRTDFIPARSLNMLAAAWIQFQNHDWFSHGDNHEAAPLEVELDGGDPWYERPMRIRRTRPDPVAHTGGDRPPTYENTVTHWWDGSQVYGSSEERCRRLRSGEDGKLAMAGDRLPDEDNPGLTGIDLTGFSDNYWSGLSMMHTLFAREHNTICDMLRSAYPSWRDERLFQTARLINTAVMAKIHTVEWTPGILATRALRVGMNINWSGLAGAKWRRRRGRLGRSDVVSGILGSNVDHHGAPYSTTEEFVTCYRLHPLIRDDYPIRSHLRGQLVETIGFMPMQGRETREAVDKYGMADLFYSFGVMHPGAITLHNHPAVLRDLVRVNGEHIDLGTVDLVRDRERGVPRYNGFRRMLGKRPVESFDELESGDLLREVYDGDVDRVDTMIGMYAETPPEGFGFSETAFRIFVLMASRRLKSDPFFTELYTPAVYTPEGLAWIDDTGMVDVLLRHHPELAPALAGVPNAFAPWRRLS
;
A
#
# COMPACT_ATOMS: atom_id res chain seq x y z
N MET A 1 -21.66 0.44 20.33
CA MET A 1 -21.44 1.89 20.13
C MET A 1 -20.27 2.20 19.21
N ALA A 2 -19.02 1.79 19.50
CA ALA A 2 -17.85 2.14 18.68
C ALA A 2 -17.96 1.77 17.18
N VAL A 3 -18.45 0.57 16.84
CA VAL A 3 -18.65 0.14 15.44
C VAL A 3 -19.67 1.02 14.70
N LEU A 4 -20.73 1.48 15.39
CA LEU A 4 -21.71 2.41 14.81
C LEU A 4 -21.10 3.79 14.57
N GLY A 5 -20.21 4.25 15.45
CA GLY A 5 -19.43 5.48 15.26
C GLY A 5 -18.58 5.44 14.00
N LEU A 6 -17.87 4.32 13.76
CA LEU A 6 -17.09 4.11 12.54
C LEU A 6 -17.96 4.11 11.28
N ALA A 7 -19.12 3.46 11.32
CA ALA A 7 -20.06 3.45 10.20
C ALA A 7 -20.58 4.86 9.87
N ARG A 8 -20.93 5.64 10.89
CA ARG A 8 -21.36 7.04 10.72
C ARG A 8 -20.26 7.92 10.14
N MET A 9 -19.04 7.82 10.69
CA MET A 9 -17.88 8.55 10.19
C MET A 9 -17.63 8.24 8.72
N ARG A 10 -17.64 6.96 8.33
CA ARG A 10 -17.46 6.54 6.93
C ARG A 10 -18.51 7.15 6.01
N GLU A 11 -19.76 7.14 6.43
CA GLU A 11 -20.87 7.68 5.63
C GLU A 11 -20.78 9.21 5.45
N GLU A 12 -20.30 9.91 6.47
CA GLU A 12 -20.03 11.34 6.39
C GLU A 12 -18.88 11.64 5.44
N LEU A 13 -17.78 10.88 5.52
CA LEU A 13 -16.62 11.00 4.63
C LEU A 13 -17.00 10.68 3.17
N ARG A 14 -17.81 9.65 2.92
CA ARG A 14 -18.29 9.32 1.56
C ARG A 14 -19.05 10.46 0.89
N ARG A 15 -19.78 11.25 1.68
CA ARG A 15 -20.57 12.39 1.18
C ARG A 15 -19.73 13.63 0.88
N HIS A 16 -18.61 13.82 1.56
CA HIS A 16 -17.89 15.10 1.54
C HIS A 16 -16.41 15.00 1.14
N ASN A 17 -15.87 13.80 0.93
CA ASN A 17 -14.43 13.57 0.73
C ASN A 17 -14.13 12.65 -0.45
N LEU A 18 -14.99 12.64 -1.46
CA LEU A 18 -14.75 11.95 -2.73
C LEU A 18 -14.92 12.97 -3.84
N HIS A 19 -13.80 13.47 -4.35
CA HIS A 19 -13.77 14.51 -5.36
C HIS A 19 -13.09 14.00 -6.61
N ASP A 20 -13.92 13.86 -7.63
CA ASP A 20 -13.52 13.56 -8.99
C ASP A 20 -12.68 14.71 -9.55
N THR A 21 -11.51 14.38 -10.08
CA THR A 21 -10.63 15.33 -10.78
C THR A 21 -10.91 15.40 -12.28
N TYR A 22 -11.88 14.64 -12.77
CA TYR A 22 -12.45 14.75 -14.11
C TYR A 22 -13.26 16.03 -14.28
N GLY A 23 -13.28 16.58 -15.50
CA GLY A 23 -13.91 17.87 -15.77
C GLY A 23 -13.17 19.03 -15.09
N ALA A 24 -11.90 18.81 -14.75
CA ALA A 24 -10.98 19.91 -14.65
C ALA A 24 -10.97 20.57 -16.04
N GLY A 25 -10.52 19.89 -17.09
CA GLY A 25 -10.49 20.17 -18.54
C GLY A 25 -9.27 19.48 -19.21
N GLY A 26 -9.30 19.33 -20.53
CA GLY A 26 -8.32 18.54 -21.30
C GLY A 26 -8.55 17.01 -21.29
N GLU A 27 -9.57 16.53 -20.58
CA GLU A 27 -9.82 15.10 -20.38
C GLU A 27 -10.33 14.35 -21.63
N ARG A 28 -10.10 13.03 -21.62
CA ARG A 28 -10.78 12.07 -22.49
C ARG A 28 -12.23 11.95 -22.07
N SER A 29 -13.16 11.83 -23.03
CA SER A 29 -14.56 11.51 -22.73
C SER A 29 -14.69 10.14 -22.07
N ARG A 30 -15.47 10.06 -20.99
CA ARG A 30 -15.94 8.78 -20.44
C ARG A 30 -16.61 7.97 -21.53
N THR A 31 -16.14 6.74 -21.70
CA THR A 31 -16.59 5.85 -22.76
C THR A 31 -17.19 4.61 -22.10
N PRO A 32 -18.51 4.36 -22.26
CA PRO A 32 -19.13 3.17 -21.71
C PRO A 32 -18.50 1.88 -22.24
N THR A 33 -18.48 0.83 -21.42
CA THR A 33 -18.16 -0.53 -21.88
C THR A 33 -19.44 -1.37 -21.95
N PRO A 34 -19.74 -2.02 -23.09
CA PRO A 34 -20.97 -2.79 -23.24
C PRO A 34 -20.97 -4.13 -22.50
N ASP A 35 -19.79 -4.64 -22.12
CA ASP A 35 -19.63 -5.90 -21.40
C ASP A 35 -18.53 -5.76 -20.34
N ILE A 36 -18.81 -6.21 -19.12
CA ILE A 36 -17.83 -6.25 -18.02
C ILE A 36 -17.17 -7.62 -18.04
N PRO A 37 -15.84 -7.71 -18.22
CA PRO A 37 -15.15 -8.98 -18.33
C PRO A 37 -15.30 -9.79 -17.03
N SER A 38 -15.48 -11.10 -17.18
CA SER A 38 -15.50 -12.05 -16.06
C SER A 38 -14.10 -12.38 -15.49
N HIS A 39 -13.10 -11.58 -15.81
CA HIS A 39 -11.73 -11.69 -15.34
C HIS A 39 -11.11 -10.31 -15.19
N ARG A 40 -10.05 -10.22 -14.38
CA ARG A 40 -9.29 -8.98 -14.22
C ARG A 40 -8.44 -8.72 -15.46
N THR A 41 -8.72 -7.62 -16.17
CA THR A 41 -7.94 -7.17 -17.34
C THR A 41 -6.52 -6.78 -16.92
N TYR A 42 -5.60 -6.69 -17.87
CA TYR A 42 -4.18 -6.50 -17.57
C TYR A 42 -3.83 -5.08 -17.11
N ASP A 43 -4.57 -4.09 -17.58
CA ASP A 43 -4.37 -2.67 -17.26
C ASP A 43 -5.45 -2.12 -16.33
N GLY A 44 -6.43 -2.94 -15.92
CA GLY A 44 -7.54 -2.52 -15.05
C GLY A 44 -8.69 -1.82 -15.78
N SER A 45 -8.74 -1.88 -17.12
CA SER A 45 -9.85 -1.33 -17.91
C SER A 45 -11.12 -2.19 -17.88
N GLY A 46 -12.27 -1.54 -18.10
CA GLY A 46 -13.55 -2.19 -18.39
C GLY A 46 -14.32 -2.70 -17.18
N TYR A 47 -14.04 -2.20 -15.97
CA TYR A 47 -14.70 -2.68 -14.74
C TYR A 47 -15.97 -1.90 -14.39
N ASP A 48 -16.16 -0.71 -14.96
CA ASP A 48 -17.36 0.10 -14.78
C ASP A 48 -18.12 0.22 -16.12
N PRO A 49 -19.47 0.05 -16.12
CA PRO A 49 -20.27 0.08 -17.36
C PRO A 49 -20.31 1.46 -18.03
N ASP A 50 -20.12 2.54 -17.28
CA ASP A 50 -20.24 3.92 -17.76
C ASP A 50 -18.88 4.52 -18.18
N ASP A 51 -17.77 3.94 -17.71
CA ASP A 51 -16.41 4.38 -18.02
C ASP A 51 -15.38 3.23 -18.08
N ILE A 52 -15.01 2.83 -19.30
CA ILE A 52 -14.01 1.80 -19.60
C ILE A 52 -12.63 2.11 -19.02
N ASP A 53 -12.30 3.39 -18.83
CA ASP A 53 -11.00 3.82 -18.33
C ASP A 53 -10.97 3.92 -16.79
N MET A 54 -12.11 3.77 -16.10
CA MET A 54 -12.17 3.90 -14.65
C MET A 54 -11.20 2.94 -13.95
N GLY A 55 -10.28 3.51 -13.18
CA GLY A 55 -9.27 2.77 -12.43
C GLY A 55 -8.17 2.10 -13.27
N ARG A 56 -8.14 2.32 -14.59
CA ARG A 56 -7.09 1.80 -15.49
C ARG A 56 -5.75 2.42 -15.14
N ALA A 57 -4.66 1.68 -15.32
CA ALA A 57 -3.32 2.25 -15.31
C ALA A 57 -3.22 3.40 -16.31
N GLY A 58 -2.53 4.46 -15.90
CA GLY A 58 -2.39 5.68 -16.68
C GLY A 58 -3.56 6.66 -16.55
N THR A 59 -4.48 6.45 -15.61
CA THR A 59 -5.48 7.48 -15.24
C THR A 59 -5.03 8.28 -14.03
N ARG A 60 -5.61 9.48 -13.86
CA ARG A 60 -5.20 10.41 -12.81
C ARG A 60 -5.69 10.00 -11.42
N PHE A 61 -4.95 10.44 -10.40
CA PHE A 61 -5.39 10.41 -9.01
C PHE A 61 -6.52 11.41 -8.76
N ASP A 62 -7.50 10.98 -7.97
CA ASP A 62 -8.55 11.84 -7.44
C ASP A 62 -8.16 12.50 -6.12
N ARG A 63 -9.10 13.22 -5.48
CA ARG A 63 -8.88 13.89 -4.19
C ARG A 63 -9.90 13.47 -3.14
N ASN A 64 -9.43 13.35 -1.90
CA ASN A 64 -10.28 13.37 -0.72
C ASN A 64 -10.48 14.79 -0.16
N ALA A 65 -9.56 15.70 -0.47
CA ALA A 65 -9.73 17.12 -0.20
C ALA A 65 -10.64 17.76 -1.26
N PRO A 66 -11.49 18.74 -0.88
CA PRO A 66 -12.18 19.58 -1.85
C PRO A 66 -11.16 20.23 -2.80
N LEU A 67 -11.44 20.24 -4.12
CA LEU A 67 -10.49 20.73 -5.14
C LEU A 67 -10.00 22.17 -4.91
N ALA A 68 -10.81 23.02 -4.28
CA ALA A 68 -10.44 24.39 -3.91
C ALA A 68 -9.27 24.45 -2.89
N MET A 69 -9.02 23.36 -2.16
CA MET A 69 -7.94 23.24 -1.18
C MET A 69 -6.68 22.59 -1.76
N THR A 70 -6.71 22.12 -3.00
CA THR A 70 -5.63 21.27 -3.55
C THR A 70 -4.71 22.00 -4.52
N PHE A 71 -4.67 23.33 -4.44
CA PHE A 71 -3.69 24.13 -5.15
C PHE A 71 -2.36 24.09 -4.38
N PRO A 72 -1.23 23.78 -5.04
CA PRO A 72 0.07 23.93 -4.43
C PRO A 72 0.29 25.37 -4.01
N GLU A 73 1.01 25.55 -2.89
CA GLU A 73 1.41 26.88 -2.47
C GLU A 73 2.41 27.49 -3.48
N PRO A 74 2.49 28.83 -3.57
CA PRO A 74 3.55 29.52 -4.30
C PRO A 74 4.94 29.03 -3.87
N MET A 75 5.92 29.08 -4.76
CA MET A 75 7.23 28.43 -4.57
C MET A 75 7.96 28.85 -3.28
N ASP A 76 7.87 30.13 -2.90
CA ASP A 76 8.43 30.68 -1.66
C ASP A 76 7.82 30.04 -0.41
N ARG A 77 6.52 29.76 -0.42
CA ARG A 77 5.82 29.06 0.66
C ARG A 77 5.97 27.54 0.58
N LEU A 78 6.03 26.98 -0.62
CA LEU A 78 6.27 25.55 -0.85
C LEU A 78 7.62 25.12 -0.27
N MET A 79 8.65 25.97 -0.37
CA MET A 79 9.97 25.70 0.21
C MET A 79 10.14 26.19 1.65
N SER A 80 9.08 26.69 2.29
CA SER A 80 9.16 27.26 3.64
C SER A 80 8.15 26.60 4.60
N PRO A 81 8.60 26.03 5.75
CA PRO A 81 10.01 25.92 6.16
C PRO A 81 10.79 24.98 5.23
N ASN A 82 12.12 25.15 5.22
CA ASN A 82 13.01 24.36 4.36
C ASN A 82 12.77 22.85 4.60
N PRO A 83 12.43 22.07 3.57
CA PRO A 83 12.02 20.67 3.74
C PRO A 83 13.17 19.78 4.25
N ARG A 84 14.43 20.06 3.90
CA ARG A 84 15.59 19.34 4.44
C ARG A 84 15.78 19.63 5.93
N MET A 85 15.67 20.90 6.33
CA MET A 85 15.71 21.27 7.75
C MET A 85 14.58 20.59 8.55
N VAL A 86 13.36 20.54 8.00
CA VAL A 86 12.22 19.83 8.63
C VAL A 86 12.54 18.34 8.79
N ALA A 87 12.99 17.68 7.72
CA ALA A 87 13.34 16.26 7.76
C ALA A 87 14.47 15.97 8.78
N ASP A 88 15.51 16.78 8.78
CA ASP A 88 16.66 16.64 9.67
C ASP A 88 16.28 16.77 11.14
N ARG A 89 15.48 17.78 11.47
CA ARG A 89 15.14 18.08 12.86
C ARG A 89 14.03 17.19 13.41
N LEU A 90 13.05 16.81 12.58
CA LEU A 90 11.82 16.16 13.05
C LEU A 90 11.69 14.68 12.66
N LEU A 91 12.38 14.22 11.62
CA LEU A 91 12.25 12.83 11.14
C LEU A 91 13.41 11.94 11.54
N THR A 92 14.64 12.46 11.55
CA THR A 92 15.86 11.66 11.77
C THR A 92 15.77 10.74 12.97
N ARG A 93 15.95 9.43 12.75
CA ARG A 93 16.08 8.45 13.82
C ARG A 93 17.40 8.63 14.56
N THR A 94 17.32 8.93 15.85
CA THR A 94 18.46 8.86 16.77
C THR A 94 18.49 7.50 17.48
N ASP A 95 17.33 7.06 17.96
CA ASP A 95 17.12 5.78 18.61
C ASP A 95 15.99 5.03 17.91
N PHE A 96 16.15 3.72 17.74
CA PHE A 96 15.11 2.90 17.12
C PHE A 96 13.90 2.75 18.07
N ILE A 97 12.75 3.28 17.66
CA ILE A 97 11.49 3.13 18.39
C ILE A 97 10.69 1.97 17.77
N PRO A 98 10.54 0.81 18.43
CA PRO A 98 9.86 -0.35 17.85
C PRO A 98 8.32 -0.22 17.89
N ALA A 99 7.66 -0.59 16.79
CA ALA A 99 6.23 -0.87 16.76
C ALA A 99 5.94 -2.26 17.36
N ARG A 100 5.85 -2.35 18.69
CA ARG A 100 5.82 -3.64 19.43
C ARG A 100 4.59 -4.51 19.15
N SER A 101 3.50 -3.95 18.63
CA SER A 101 2.30 -4.69 18.25
C SER A 101 2.47 -5.49 16.95
N LEU A 102 3.51 -5.19 16.16
CA LEU A 102 3.74 -5.74 14.83
C LEU A 102 5.09 -6.44 14.73
N ASN A 103 5.20 -7.33 13.76
CA ASN A 103 6.48 -7.85 13.27
C ASN A 103 6.85 -7.21 11.92
N MET A 104 8.06 -7.48 11.43
CA MET A 104 8.59 -6.87 10.21
C MET A 104 7.87 -7.32 8.93
N LEU A 105 7.14 -8.46 8.97
CA LEU A 105 6.29 -8.87 7.84
C LEU A 105 5.19 -7.83 7.57
N ALA A 106 4.73 -7.09 8.60
CA ALA A 106 3.74 -6.03 8.42
C ALA A 106 4.28 -4.87 7.57
N ALA A 107 5.57 -4.56 7.69
CA ALA A 107 6.26 -3.54 6.90
C ALA A 107 6.48 -3.99 5.45
N ALA A 108 6.95 -5.24 5.25
CA ALA A 108 7.07 -5.81 3.92
C ALA A 108 5.71 -5.91 3.20
N TRP A 109 4.66 -6.34 3.93
CA TRP A 109 3.30 -6.45 3.41
C TRP A 109 2.75 -5.11 2.93
N ILE A 110 2.92 -4.03 3.71
CA ILE A 110 2.29 -2.76 3.34
C ILE A 110 2.95 -2.14 2.12
N GLN A 111 4.27 -2.28 1.96
CA GLN A 111 4.93 -1.86 0.73
C GLN A 111 4.49 -2.73 -0.46
N PHE A 112 4.45 -4.06 -0.27
CA PHE A 112 3.94 -4.99 -1.29
C PHE A 112 2.53 -4.59 -1.78
N GLN A 113 1.66 -4.18 -0.85
CA GLN A 113 0.33 -3.69 -1.19
C GLN A 113 0.32 -2.31 -1.85
N ASN A 114 1.20 -1.38 -1.46
CA ASN A 114 1.28 -0.06 -2.09
C ASN A 114 1.65 -0.17 -3.58
N HIS A 115 2.52 -1.12 -3.94
CA HIS A 115 2.88 -1.38 -5.35
C HIS A 115 1.72 -1.90 -6.21
N ASP A 116 0.60 -2.31 -5.59
CA ASP A 116 -0.64 -2.66 -6.29
C ASP A 116 -1.51 -1.42 -6.57
N TRP A 117 -1.47 -0.41 -5.69
CA TRP A 117 -2.52 0.60 -5.61
C TRP A 117 -2.16 1.95 -6.24
N PHE A 118 -0.87 2.31 -6.17
CA PHE A 118 -0.44 3.63 -6.64
C PHE A 118 1.05 3.70 -6.97
N SER A 119 1.35 4.48 -8.01
CA SER A 119 2.68 4.94 -8.36
C SER A 119 2.56 6.19 -9.21
N HIS A 120 3.32 7.24 -8.88
CA HIS A 120 3.45 8.41 -9.74
C HIS A 120 4.45 8.20 -10.89
N GLY A 121 5.03 7.00 -11.00
CA GLY A 121 6.05 6.66 -11.99
C GLY A 121 7.35 7.46 -11.83
N ASP A 122 8.12 7.52 -12.92
CA ASP A 122 9.37 8.27 -12.95
C ASP A 122 9.13 9.79 -12.91
N ASN A 123 9.97 10.47 -12.13
CA ASN A 123 9.93 11.91 -11.98
C ASN A 123 10.38 12.62 -13.27
N HIS A 124 9.83 13.80 -13.53
CA HIS A 124 10.21 14.64 -14.65
C HIS A 124 11.60 15.25 -14.46
N GLU A 125 12.48 15.10 -15.46
CA GLU A 125 13.88 15.52 -15.36
C GLU A 125 14.09 17.02 -15.46
N ALA A 126 13.25 17.73 -16.23
CA ALA A 126 13.45 19.16 -16.45
C ALA A 126 12.99 20.00 -15.26
N ALA A 127 13.73 21.08 -15.00
CA ALA A 127 13.45 22.08 -13.97
C ALA A 127 13.21 21.48 -12.57
N PRO A 128 14.21 20.75 -12.00
CA PRO A 128 14.09 20.19 -10.66
C PRO A 128 13.82 21.30 -9.63
N LEU A 129 13.20 20.90 -8.52
CA LEU A 129 13.06 21.73 -7.34
C LEU A 129 14.40 21.80 -6.62
N GLU A 130 14.80 23.00 -6.21
CA GLU A 130 16.05 23.24 -5.49
C GLU A 130 15.74 23.45 -4.01
N VAL A 131 16.37 22.65 -3.16
CA VAL A 131 16.28 22.74 -1.70
C VAL A 131 17.62 23.21 -1.18
N GLU A 132 17.63 24.40 -0.60
CA GLU A 132 18.82 24.97 0.02
C GLU A 132 19.31 24.11 1.18
N LEU A 133 20.62 24.03 1.34
CA LEU A 133 21.27 23.18 2.35
C LEU A 133 22.18 24.02 3.25
N ASP A 134 22.12 23.76 4.55
CA ASP A 134 23.04 24.36 5.51
C ASP A 134 24.48 23.96 5.22
N GLY A 135 25.45 24.83 5.52
CA GLY A 135 26.86 24.64 5.13
C GLY A 135 27.51 23.33 5.62
N GLY A 136 26.97 22.72 6.69
CA GLY A 136 27.44 21.45 7.26
C GLY A 136 26.66 20.20 6.82
N ASP A 137 25.61 20.33 6.00
CA ASP A 137 24.80 19.20 5.54
C ASP A 137 25.63 18.12 4.80
N PRO A 138 25.48 16.81 5.09
CA PRO A 138 26.28 15.78 4.45
C PRO A 138 25.88 15.47 2.99
N TRP A 139 24.78 16.05 2.48
CA TRP A 139 24.30 15.77 1.13
C TRP A 139 25.30 16.19 0.04
N TYR A 140 25.45 15.35 -0.99
CA TYR A 140 26.54 15.44 -1.96
C TYR A 140 26.39 16.59 -2.98
N GLU A 141 25.17 17.05 -3.26
CA GLU A 141 24.86 18.11 -4.22
C GLU A 141 24.34 19.37 -3.53
N ARG A 142 24.78 20.57 -3.93
CA ARG A 142 24.34 21.84 -3.32
C ARG A 142 23.93 22.86 -4.39
N PRO A 143 22.66 23.32 -4.41
CA PRO A 143 21.53 22.88 -3.58
C PRO A 143 21.12 21.43 -3.86
N MET A 144 20.37 20.80 -2.95
CA MET A 144 19.77 19.49 -3.21
C MET A 144 18.74 19.64 -4.32
N ARG A 145 18.84 18.80 -5.36
CA ARG A 145 17.88 18.81 -6.47
C ARG A 145 16.90 17.65 -6.39
N ILE A 146 15.62 17.99 -6.42
CA ILE A 146 14.51 17.03 -6.40
C ILE A 146 13.78 17.14 -7.74
N ARG A 147 13.85 16.10 -8.57
CA ARG A 147 13.09 16.01 -9.83
C ARG A 147 11.60 16.17 -9.54
N ARG A 148 10.82 16.75 -10.45
CA ARG A 148 9.38 17.02 -10.21
C ARG A 148 8.51 15.80 -10.39
N THR A 149 7.36 15.74 -9.73
CA THR A 149 6.36 14.72 -10.06
C THR A 149 5.94 14.89 -11.52
N ARG A 150 5.88 13.80 -12.28
CA ARG A 150 5.43 13.85 -13.67
C ARG A 150 3.98 14.35 -13.73
N PRO A 151 3.68 15.48 -14.41
CA PRO A 151 2.32 15.95 -14.55
C PRO A 151 1.49 14.97 -15.38
N ASP A 152 0.18 14.93 -15.15
CA ASP A 152 -0.72 14.20 -16.05
C ASP A 152 -0.60 14.79 -17.48
N PRO A 153 -0.28 13.96 -18.50
CA PRO A 153 -0.06 14.43 -19.87
C PRO A 153 -1.31 14.99 -20.54
N VAL A 154 -2.50 14.66 -20.04
CA VAL A 154 -3.79 15.23 -20.48
C VAL A 154 -4.35 16.24 -19.46
N ALA A 155 -3.52 16.68 -18.52
CA ALA A 155 -3.89 17.75 -17.61
C ALA A 155 -4.06 19.08 -18.35
N HIS A 156 -4.91 19.88 -17.76
CA HIS A 156 -5.10 21.28 -18.09
C HIS A 156 -3.86 22.13 -18.21
N THR A 157 -3.95 23.08 -19.13
CA THR A 157 -3.08 24.24 -19.27
C THR A 157 -3.67 25.52 -18.65
N GLY A 158 -4.84 25.44 -17.97
CA GLY A 158 -5.55 26.57 -17.36
C GLY A 158 -5.27 26.75 -15.85
N GLY A 159 -5.07 27.98 -15.39
CA GLY A 159 -4.70 28.30 -14.01
C GLY A 159 -5.83 28.32 -12.96
N ASP A 160 -7.05 27.95 -13.33
CA ASP A 160 -8.25 27.94 -12.47
C ASP A 160 -8.55 26.57 -11.83
N ARG A 161 -7.71 25.56 -12.10
CA ARG A 161 -7.83 24.20 -11.55
C ARG A 161 -6.52 23.73 -10.94
N PRO A 162 -6.57 22.85 -9.91
CA PRO A 162 -5.37 22.29 -9.31
C PRO A 162 -4.66 21.34 -10.28
N PRO A 163 -3.33 21.14 -10.12
CA PRO A 163 -2.60 20.16 -10.92
C PRO A 163 -3.08 18.74 -10.63
N THR A 164 -2.99 17.91 -11.65
CA THR A 164 -3.32 16.47 -11.62
C THR A 164 -2.09 15.66 -11.99
N TYR A 165 -2.06 14.43 -11.49
CA TYR A 165 -0.96 13.50 -11.68
C TYR A 165 -1.51 12.12 -12.02
N GLU A 166 -0.79 11.41 -12.87
CA GLU A 166 -1.15 10.08 -13.34
C GLU A 166 -0.74 9.01 -12.33
N ASN A 167 -1.58 8.00 -12.15
CA ASN A 167 -1.21 6.74 -11.54
C ASN A 167 -0.72 5.78 -12.61
N THR A 168 0.55 5.37 -12.56
CA THR A 168 1.14 4.49 -13.58
C THR A 168 0.90 3.01 -13.33
N VAL A 169 0.25 2.67 -12.21
CA VAL A 169 -0.32 1.34 -11.95
C VAL A 169 -1.84 1.41 -11.89
N THR A 170 -2.51 0.26 -11.87
CA THR A 170 -3.97 0.25 -11.75
C THR A 170 -4.41 0.84 -10.40
N HIS A 171 -5.58 1.48 -10.34
CA HIS A 171 -6.14 1.96 -9.07
C HIS A 171 -6.85 0.83 -8.31
N TRP A 172 -7.13 -0.27 -8.99
CA TRP A 172 -7.87 -1.39 -8.44
C TRP A 172 -7.03 -2.18 -7.44
N TRP A 173 -7.70 -2.99 -6.64
CA TRP A 173 -7.01 -3.99 -5.85
C TRP A 173 -7.00 -5.30 -6.64
N ASP A 174 -6.15 -5.34 -7.68
CA ASP A 174 -6.19 -6.36 -8.72
C ASP A 174 -4.97 -7.30 -8.72
N GLY A 175 -4.02 -7.07 -7.81
CA GLY A 175 -2.81 -7.87 -7.66
C GLY A 175 -1.71 -7.45 -8.63
N SER A 176 -1.75 -6.24 -9.20
CA SER A 176 -0.81 -5.74 -10.20
C SER A 176 0.64 -5.72 -9.73
N GLN A 177 0.92 -5.74 -8.42
CA GLN A 177 2.27 -5.97 -7.92
C GLN A 177 2.80 -7.37 -8.31
N VAL A 178 1.94 -8.38 -8.36
CA VAL A 178 2.29 -9.75 -8.79
C VAL A 178 2.13 -9.92 -10.30
N TYR A 179 1.11 -9.30 -10.91
CA TYR A 179 0.71 -9.59 -12.30
C TYR A 179 1.10 -8.49 -13.30
N GLY A 180 1.64 -7.36 -12.85
CA GLY A 180 1.89 -6.18 -13.68
C GLY A 180 0.62 -5.35 -13.95
N SER A 181 0.83 -4.12 -14.41
CA SER A 181 -0.24 -3.17 -14.80
C SER A 181 -0.37 -3.01 -16.32
N SER A 182 0.18 -3.94 -17.10
CA SER A 182 0.05 -3.97 -18.55
C SER A 182 0.06 -5.39 -19.09
N GLU A 183 -0.53 -5.61 -20.26
CA GLU A 183 -0.56 -6.93 -20.89
C GLU A 183 0.85 -7.43 -21.20
N GLU A 184 1.72 -6.57 -21.73
CA GLU A 184 3.11 -6.89 -22.04
C GLU A 184 3.84 -7.40 -20.80
N ARG A 185 3.76 -6.66 -19.68
CA ARG A 185 4.40 -7.06 -18.42
C ARG A 185 3.81 -8.36 -17.92
N CYS A 186 2.49 -8.48 -17.83
CA CYS A 186 1.83 -9.68 -17.33
C CYS A 186 2.20 -10.93 -18.13
N ARG A 187 2.30 -10.84 -19.47
CA ARG A 187 2.69 -11.97 -20.31
C ARG A 187 4.11 -12.43 -20.04
N ARG A 188 5.05 -11.52 -19.75
CA ARG A 188 6.42 -11.86 -19.35
C ARG A 188 6.50 -12.61 -18.01
N LEU A 189 5.54 -12.40 -17.12
CA LEU A 189 5.51 -13.04 -15.79
C LEU A 189 4.94 -14.47 -15.82
N ARG A 190 4.36 -14.90 -16.93
CA ARG A 190 3.68 -16.19 -17.07
C ARG A 190 4.63 -17.27 -17.58
N SER A 191 4.41 -18.51 -17.14
CA SER A 191 5.08 -19.68 -17.73
C SER A 191 4.51 -20.03 -19.11
N GLY A 192 3.24 -19.67 -19.36
CA GLY A 192 2.48 -20.10 -20.53
C GLY A 192 1.96 -21.54 -20.45
N GLU A 193 2.11 -22.19 -19.29
CA GLU A 193 1.68 -23.56 -19.04
C GLU A 193 0.83 -23.65 -17.75
N ASP A 194 -0.29 -24.37 -17.84
CA ASP A 194 -1.23 -24.63 -16.75
C ASP A 194 -1.71 -23.39 -15.98
N GLY A 195 -1.66 -22.21 -16.62
CA GLY A 195 -2.05 -20.94 -16.05
C GLY A 195 -1.08 -20.37 -15.04
N LYS A 196 0.16 -20.88 -14.96
CA LYS A 196 1.12 -20.55 -13.89
C LYS A 196 1.92 -19.29 -14.19
N LEU A 197 2.42 -18.68 -13.11
CA LEU A 197 3.51 -17.72 -13.15
C LEU A 197 4.84 -18.46 -13.32
N ALA A 198 5.77 -17.81 -14.03
CA ALA A 198 7.11 -18.32 -14.24
C ALA A 198 7.87 -18.39 -12.91
N MET A 199 8.62 -19.47 -12.71
CA MET A 199 9.44 -19.71 -11.52
C MET A 199 10.84 -20.20 -11.93
N ALA A 200 11.85 -19.81 -11.18
CA ALA A 200 13.22 -20.30 -11.29
C ALA A 200 13.56 -21.10 -10.01
N GLY A 201 13.22 -22.39 -10.00
CA GLY A 201 13.27 -23.21 -8.79
C GLY A 201 12.13 -22.83 -7.82
N ASP A 202 12.47 -22.45 -6.60
CA ASP A 202 11.54 -22.03 -5.55
C ASP A 202 11.35 -20.51 -5.44
N ARG A 203 11.97 -19.73 -6.33
CA ARG A 203 11.87 -18.26 -6.40
C ARG A 203 11.45 -17.75 -7.77
N LEU A 204 11.17 -16.45 -7.85
CA LEU A 204 10.88 -15.79 -9.12
C LEU A 204 12.12 -15.71 -10.04
N PRO A 205 11.93 -15.66 -11.38
CA PRO A 205 13.01 -15.43 -12.33
C PRO A 205 13.73 -14.10 -12.06
N ASP A 206 14.94 -13.97 -12.59
CA ASP A 206 15.68 -12.70 -12.55
C ASP A 206 15.09 -11.72 -13.58
N GLU A 207 15.17 -10.42 -13.31
CA GLU A 207 14.82 -9.38 -14.26
C GLU A 207 15.86 -9.31 -15.38
N ASP A 208 15.40 -9.50 -16.61
CA ASP A 208 16.22 -9.55 -17.82
C ASP A 208 16.39 -8.18 -18.49
N ASN A 209 15.68 -7.15 -18.03
CA ASN A 209 15.91 -5.77 -18.46
C ASN A 209 17.35 -5.30 -18.10
N PRO A 210 18.05 -4.60 -19.01
CA PRO A 210 19.42 -4.14 -18.77
C PRO A 210 19.56 -3.30 -17.50
N GLY A 211 20.53 -3.66 -16.65
CA GLY A 211 20.77 -2.95 -15.39
C GLY A 211 19.78 -3.28 -14.27
N LEU A 212 18.98 -4.33 -14.39
CA LEU A 212 18.10 -4.78 -13.30
C LEU A 212 18.38 -6.22 -12.84
N THR A 213 19.37 -6.89 -13.44
CA THR A 213 19.85 -8.21 -12.99
C THR A 213 20.19 -8.19 -11.49
N GLY A 214 19.75 -9.21 -10.76
CA GLY A 214 19.80 -9.27 -9.30
C GLY A 214 18.47 -8.91 -8.63
N ILE A 215 17.45 -8.51 -9.40
CA ILE A 215 16.10 -8.20 -8.93
C ILE A 215 15.15 -9.27 -9.46
N ASP A 216 14.13 -9.64 -8.68
CA ASP A 216 13.13 -10.59 -9.16
C ASP A 216 12.26 -9.96 -10.25
N LEU A 217 11.95 -10.74 -11.28
CA LEU A 217 11.00 -10.40 -12.33
C LEU A 217 9.56 -10.42 -11.75
N THR A 218 9.03 -9.24 -11.39
CA THR A 218 7.70 -9.08 -10.78
C THR A 218 6.81 -8.08 -11.56
N GLY A 219 5.68 -7.63 -11.02
CA GLY A 219 4.87 -6.56 -11.63
C GLY A 219 5.62 -5.23 -11.82
N PHE A 220 6.71 -5.01 -11.08
CA PHE A 220 7.59 -3.83 -11.14
C PHE A 220 9.05 -4.22 -10.83
N SER A 221 9.98 -3.28 -10.93
CA SER A 221 11.42 -3.56 -10.71
C SER A 221 12.15 -2.50 -9.88
N ASP A 222 11.43 -1.52 -9.33
CA ASP A 222 12.00 -0.35 -8.68
C ASP A 222 11.67 -0.32 -7.17
N ASN A 223 12.51 0.37 -6.38
CA ASN A 223 12.41 0.46 -4.91
C ASN A 223 12.21 -0.92 -4.23
N TYR A 224 12.93 -1.92 -4.74
CA TYR A 224 12.80 -3.33 -4.37
C TYR A 224 13.74 -3.72 -3.23
N TRP A 225 13.30 -4.56 -2.30
CA TRP A 225 14.14 -5.06 -1.20
C TRP A 225 13.73 -6.49 -0.79
N SER A 226 14.52 -7.16 0.05
CA SER A 226 14.32 -8.58 0.38
C SER A 226 12.94 -8.87 0.98
N GLY A 227 12.35 -7.92 1.72
CA GLY A 227 10.97 -8.05 2.20
C GLY A 227 9.95 -8.19 1.06
N LEU A 228 10.14 -7.49 -0.05
CA LEU A 228 9.33 -7.64 -1.26
C LEU A 228 9.63 -8.99 -1.93
N SER A 229 10.90 -9.38 -2.09
CA SER A 229 11.28 -10.70 -2.62
C SER A 229 10.56 -11.85 -1.93
N MET A 230 10.49 -11.81 -0.60
CA MET A 230 9.73 -12.75 0.21
C MET A 230 8.24 -12.76 -0.16
N MET A 231 7.58 -11.61 -0.20
CA MET A 231 6.14 -11.51 -0.47
C MET A 231 5.78 -11.90 -1.90
N HIS A 232 6.51 -11.40 -2.89
CA HIS A 232 6.26 -11.72 -4.30
C HIS A 232 6.46 -13.22 -4.58
N THR A 233 7.54 -13.81 -4.06
CA THR A 233 7.78 -15.25 -4.21
C THR A 233 6.67 -16.06 -3.55
N LEU A 234 6.26 -15.69 -2.33
CA LEU A 234 5.19 -16.38 -1.59
C LEU A 234 3.86 -16.36 -2.37
N PHE A 235 3.44 -15.20 -2.88
CA PHE A 235 2.17 -15.08 -3.60
C PHE A 235 2.22 -15.58 -5.05
N ALA A 236 3.40 -15.68 -5.67
CA ALA A 236 3.56 -16.39 -6.93
C ALA A 236 3.42 -17.91 -6.76
N ARG A 237 4.01 -18.47 -5.70
CA ARG A 237 3.82 -19.88 -5.33
C ARG A 237 2.37 -20.18 -4.95
N GLU A 238 1.71 -19.25 -4.27
CA GLU A 238 0.29 -19.35 -3.94
C GLU A 238 -0.58 -19.38 -5.20
N HIS A 239 -0.34 -18.47 -6.15
CA HIS A 239 -1.00 -18.49 -7.46
C HIS A 239 -0.84 -19.85 -8.15
N ASN A 240 0.38 -20.36 -8.23
CA ASN A 240 0.66 -21.63 -8.91
C ASN A 240 -0.04 -22.83 -8.23
N THR A 241 -0.18 -22.80 -6.91
CA THR A 241 -0.92 -23.84 -6.18
C THR A 241 -2.43 -23.75 -6.40
N ILE A 242 -2.96 -22.54 -6.53
CA ILE A 242 -4.36 -22.32 -6.93
C ILE A 242 -4.58 -22.85 -8.37
N CYS A 243 -3.64 -22.64 -9.28
CA CYS A 243 -3.69 -23.22 -10.63
C CYS A 243 -3.73 -24.74 -10.59
N ASP A 244 -2.94 -25.39 -9.74
CA ASP A 244 -2.96 -26.85 -9.57
C ASP A 244 -4.32 -27.35 -9.05
N MET A 245 -4.89 -26.64 -8.07
CA MET A 245 -6.24 -26.93 -7.56
C MET A 245 -7.29 -26.80 -8.69
N LEU A 246 -7.26 -25.72 -9.46
CA LEU A 246 -8.19 -25.50 -10.56
C LEU A 246 -8.01 -26.52 -11.68
N ARG A 247 -6.77 -26.88 -12.02
CA ARG A 247 -6.46 -27.90 -13.04
C ARG A 247 -7.00 -29.27 -12.64
N SER A 248 -6.90 -29.61 -11.36
CA SER A 248 -7.46 -30.85 -10.81
C SER A 248 -8.98 -30.88 -10.86
N ALA A 249 -9.64 -29.79 -10.44
CA ALA A 249 -11.11 -29.68 -10.45
C ALA A 249 -11.70 -29.54 -11.86
N TYR A 250 -10.96 -28.90 -12.77
CA TYR A 250 -11.39 -28.58 -14.14
C TYR A 250 -10.36 -29.00 -15.21
N PRO A 251 -10.19 -30.32 -15.47
CA PRO A 251 -9.13 -30.83 -16.35
C PRO A 251 -9.22 -30.40 -17.83
N SER A 252 -10.34 -29.84 -18.27
CA SER A 252 -10.51 -29.32 -19.64
C SER A 252 -10.11 -27.86 -19.81
N TRP A 253 -9.83 -27.14 -18.71
CA TRP A 253 -9.47 -25.73 -18.76
C TRP A 253 -8.05 -25.56 -19.32
N ARG A 254 -7.91 -24.59 -20.22
CA ARG A 254 -6.64 -24.19 -20.83
C ARG A 254 -5.95 -23.12 -19.98
N ASP A 255 -4.66 -22.92 -20.27
CA ASP A 255 -3.76 -21.96 -19.61
C ASP A 255 -4.43 -20.62 -19.26
N GLU A 256 -4.98 -19.90 -20.24
CA GLU A 256 -5.59 -18.58 -20.01
C GLU A 256 -6.73 -18.62 -18.98
N ARG A 257 -7.60 -19.63 -19.03
CA ARG A 257 -8.73 -19.72 -18.10
C ARG A 257 -8.26 -20.04 -16.68
N LEU A 258 -7.25 -20.91 -16.55
CA LEU A 258 -6.62 -21.22 -15.26
C LEU A 258 -5.96 -19.97 -14.68
N PHE A 259 -5.14 -19.27 -15.46
CA PHE A 259 -4.45 -18.05 -15.04
C PHE A 259 -5.42 -16.98 -14.55
N GLN A 260 -6.44 -16.64 -15.35
CA GLN A 260 -7.38 -15.58 -15.02
C GLN A 260 -8.20 -15.90 -13.76
N THR A 261 -8.60 -17.17 -13.59
CA THR A 261 -9.34 -17.60 -12.40
C THR A 261 -8.43 -17.64 -11.16
N ALA A 262 -7.20 -18.12 -11.30
CA ALA A 262 -6.23 -18.13 -10.20
C ALA A 262 -5.82 -16.71 -9.77
N ARG A 263 -5.67 -15.78 -10.72
CA ARG A 263 -5.46 -14.35 -10.45
C ARG A 263 -6.59 -13.78 -9.59
N LEU A 264 -7.85 -14.01 -9.97
CA LEU A 264 -9.01 -13.58 -9.19
C LEU A 264 -8.96 -14.08 -7.74
N ILE A 265 -8.71 -15.39 -7.56
CA ILE A 265 -8.67 -16.05 -6.25
C ILE A 265 -7.53 -15.50 -5.40
N ASN A 266 -6.30 -15.46 -5.95
CA ASN A 266 -5.12 -15.03 -5.21
C ASN A 266 -5.20 -13.55 -4.82
N THR A 267 -5.70 -12.68 -5.71
CA THR A 267 -5.98 -11.27 -5.40
C THR A 267 -7.00 -11.15 -4.26
N ALA A 268 -8.05 -11.97 -4.25
CA ALA A 268 -9.01 -11.97 -3.16
C ALA A 268 -8.43 -12.50 -1.84
N VAL A 269 -7.50 -13.45 -1.88
CA VAL A 269 -6.73 -13.89 -0.69
C VAL A 269 -5.90 -12.73 -0.14
N MET A 270 -5.14 -12.03 -0.99
CA MET A 270 -4.36 -10.85 -0.56
C MET A 270 -5.26 -9.76 0.04
N ALA A 271 -6.39 -9.46 -0.61
CA ALA A 271 -7.36 -8.49 -0.11
C ALA A 271 -7.96 -8.90 1.24
N LYS A 272 -8.24 -10.19 1.43
CA LYS A 272 -8.71 -10.74 2.70
C LYS A 272 -7.68 -10.54 3.80
N ILE A 273 -6.45 -11.03 3.57
CA ILE A 273 -5.34 -10.96 4.54
C ILE A 273 -5.14 -9.52 4.98
N HIS A 274 -5.09 -8.59 4.03
CA HIS A 274 -4.93 -7.18 4.37
C HIS A 274 -6.10 -6.67 5.21
N THR A 275 -7.35 -6.97 4.80
CA THR A 275 -8.57 -6.47 5.45
C THR A 275 -8.74 -7.01 6.87
N VAL A 276 -8.62 -8.33 7.08
CA VAL A 276 -9.00 -8.99 8.34
C VAL A 276 -7.82 -9.38 9.23
N GLU A 277 -6.57 -9.30 8.73
CA GLU A 277 -5.36 -9.61 9.50
C GLU A 277 -4.42 -8.41 9.61
N TRP A 278 -3.96 -7.83 8.49
CA TRP A 278 -3.00 -6.71 8.55
C TRP A 278 -3.61 -5.46 9.20
N THR A 279 -4.80 -5.02 8.76
CA THR A 279 -5.45 -3.83 9.33
C THR A 279 -5.74 -3.99 10.83
N PRO A 280 -6.33 -5.10 11.31
CA PRO A 280 -6.53 -5.28 12.74
C PRO A 280 -5.23 -5.55 13.52
N GLY A 281 -4.13 -5.88 12.84
CA GLY A 281 -2.79 -5.97 13.43
C GLY A 281 -2.21 -4.59 13.74
N ILE A 282 -2.24 -3.66 12.76
CA ILE A 282 -1.74 -2.30 12.95
C ILE A 282 -2.72 -1.40 13.71
N LEU A 283 -4.02 -1.72 13.71
CA LEU A 283 -5.06 -1.03 14.47
C LEU A 283 -5.74 -2.00 15.45
N ALA A 284 -5.01 -2.40 16.48
CA ALA A 284 -5.26 -3.49 17.41
C ALA A 284 -6.42 -3.25 18.41
N THR A 285 -7.52 -2.63 17.99
CA THR A 285 -8.72 -2.45 18.81
C THR A 285 -9.77 -3.52 18.54
N ARG A 286 -10.57 -3.87 19.57
CA ARG A 286 -11.70 -4.79 19.40
C ARG A 286 -12.72 -4.27 18.38
N ALA A 287 -12.98 -2.96 18.39
CA ALA A 287 -13.94 -2.34 17.49
C ALA A 287 -13.53 -2.50 16.02
N LEU A 288 -12.25 -2.28 15.70
CA LEU A 288 -11.75 -2.42 14.34
C LEU A 288 -11.66 -3.86 13.89
N ARG A 289 -11.21 -4.77 14.76
CA ARG A 289 -11.25 -6.20 14.45
C ARG A 289 -12.65 -6.65 14.05
N VAL A 290 -13.67 -6.26 14.83
CA VAL A 290 -15.07 -6.56 14.52
C VAL A 290 -15.52 -5.84 13.24
N GLY A 291 -15.24 -4.55 13.09
CA GLY A 291 -15.63 -3.76 11.93
C GLY A 291 -15.05 -4.26 10.61
N MET A 292 -13.77 -4.64 10.58
CA MET A 292 -13.11 -5.18 9.39
C MET A 292 -13.65 -6.57 9.03
N ASN A 293 -13.92 -7.43 10.01
CA ASN A 293 -14.58 -8.72 9.77
C ASN A 293 -16.01 -8.54 9.24
N ILE A 294 -16.75 -7.52 9.72
CA ILE A 294 -18.07 -7.16 9.19
C ILE A 294 -17.95 -6.66 7.75
N ASN A 295 -16.97 -5.80 7.42
CA ASN A 295 -16.77 -5.37 6.03
C ASN A 295 -16.55 -6.56 5.09
N TRP A 296 -15.81 -7.59 5.52
CA TRP A 296 -15.55 -8.78 4.72
C TRP A 296 -16.74 -9.74 4.65
N SER A 297 -17.24 -10.21 5.79
CA SER A 297 -18.22 -11.32 5.87
C SER A 297 -19.60 -10.96 6.45
N GLY A 298 -19.80 -9.71 6.86
CA GLY A 298 -21.00 -9.27 7.57
C GLY A 298 -21.14 -9.83 8.97
N LEU A 299 -22.17 -9.39 9.68
CA LEU A 299 -22.54 -9.92 11.01
C LEU A 299 -22.94 -11.39 10.98
N ALA A 300 -23.50 -11.89 9.87
CA ALA A 300 -23.85 -13.29 9.72
C ALA A 300 -22.62 -14.22 9.73
N GLY A 301 -21.44 -13.66 9.41
CA GLY A 301 -20.16 -14.35 9.44
C GLY A 301 -19.92 -15.30 8.27
N ALA A 302 -18.65 -15.68 8.07
CA ALA A 302 -18.22 -16.49 6.93
C ALA A 302 -18.92 -17.86 6.85
N LYS A 303 -19.18 -18.52 7.98
CA LYS A 303 -19.84 -19.84 8.01
C LYS A 303 -21.28 -19.80 7.49
N TRP A 304 -22.02 -18.73 7.78
CA TRP A 304 -23.37 -18.57 7.25
C TRP A 304 -23.33 -18.28 5.76
N ARG A 305 -22.48 -17.33 5.35
CA ARG A 305 -22.30 -16.94 3.94
C ARG A 305 -22.00 -18.16 3.07
N ARG A 306 -21.12 -19.05 3.53
CA ARG A 306 -20.80 -20.31 2.84
C ARG A 306 -22.01 -21.22 2.63
N ARG A 307 -22.91 -21.32 3.62
CA ARG A 307 -24.05 -22.26 3.59
C ARG A 307 -25.29 -21.72 2.91
N ARG A 308 -25.54 -20.40 3.02
CA ARG A 308 -26.81 -19.79 2.62
C ARG A 308 -26.66 -18.57 1.72
N GLY A 309 -25.44 -18.21 1.34
CA GLY A 309 -25.15 -17.02 0.55
C GLY A 309 -25.42 -15.72 1.31
N ARG A 310 -25.56 -14.64 0.55
CA ARG A 310 -25.83 -13.29 1.05
C ARG A 310 -27.27 -13.17 1.58
N LEU A 311 -27.46 -12.54 2.74
CA LEU A 311 -28.77 -12.19 3.29
C LEU A 311 -29.14 -10.74 2.95
N GLY A 312 -30.07 -10.56 2.01
CA GLY A 312 -30.58 -9.25 1.62
C GLY A 312 -29.52 -8.31 1.05
N ARG A 313 -29.84 -7.01 0.98
CA ARG A 313 -28.98 -5.99 0.37
C ARG A 313 -28.02 -5.32 1.36
N SER A 314 -28.18 -5.53 2.67
CA SER A 314 -27.41 -4.82 3.70
C SER A 314 -25.97 -5.32 3.83
N ASP A 315 -25.00 -4.43 3.60
CA ASP A 315 -23.58 -4.71 3.79
C ASP A 315 -23.21 -4.93 5.26
N VAL A 316 -23.99 -4.39 6.20
CA VAL A 316 -23.78 -4.64 7.64
C VAL A 316 -24.11 -6.08 8.00
N VAL A 317 -25.19 -6.63 7.42
CA VAL A 317 -25.63 -8.00 7.70
C VAL A 317 -24.76 -9.01 6.99
N SER A 318 -24.41 -8.75 5.72
CA SER A 318 -23.80 -9.76 4.84
C SER A 318 -22.38 -9.44 4.34
N GLY A 319 -21.83 -8.27 4.68
CA GLY A 319 -20.51 -7.83 4.22
C GLY A 319 -20.58 -7.11 2.89
N ILE A 320 -19.44 -6.60 2.41
CA ILE A 320 -19.32 -5.98 1.07
C ILE A 320 -19.27 -7.06 0.00
N LEU A 321 -18.72 -8.23 0.31
CA LEU A 321 -18.54 -9.29 -0.67
C LEU A 321 -19.87 -9.77 -1.26
N GLY A 322 -19.95 -9.84 -2.59
CA GLY A 322 -21.19 -10.22 -3.29
C GLY A 322 -22.30 -9.16 -3.24
N SER A 323 -22.00 -7.92 -2.81
CA SER A 323 -22.97 -6.82 -2.81
C SER A 323 -23.10 -6.17 -4.18
N ASN A 324 -23.92 -5.11 -4.31
CA ASN A 324 -23.91 -4.26 -5.50
C ASN A 324 -22.65 -3.38 -5.52
N VAL A 325 -22.17 -3.03 -6.71
CA VAL A 325 -21.16 -1.98 -6.89
C VAL A 325 -21.74 -0.64 -6.42
N ASP A 326 -20.92 0.16 -5.74
CA ASP A 326 -21.29 1.54 -5.37
C ASP A 326 -20.04 2.42 -5.25
N HIS A 327 -19.90 3.36 -6.17
CA HIS A 327 -18.83 4.37 -6.17
C HIS A 327 -19.17 5.59 -5.30
N HIS A 328 -20.34 5.64 -4.66
CA HIS A 328 -20.76 6.71 -3.75
C HIS A 328 -20.77 8.09 -4.44
N GLY A 329 -19.94 9.03 -3.97
CA GLY A 329 -19.97 10.43 -4.40
C GLY A 329 -19.18 10.76 -5.67
N ALA A 330 -18.35 9.83 -6.17
CA ALA A 330 -17.48 10.05 -7.34
C ALA A 330 -17.12 8.71 -8.01
N PRO A 331 -16.66 8.68 -9.27
CA PRO A 331 -15.97 7.54 -9.85
C PRO A 331 -14.86 6.97 -8.97
N TYR A 332 -14.51 5.71 -9.17
CA TYR A 332 -13.44 5.09 -8.40
C TYR A 332 -12.06 5.49 -8.94
N SER A 333 -11.24 6.04 -8.06
CA SER A 333 -9.80 6.23 -8.22
C SER A 333 -9.14 6.22 -6.83
N THR A 334 -7.84 5.95 -6.82
CA THR A 334 -6.97 6.22 -5.67
C THR A 334 -6.74 7.73 -5.57
N THR A 335 -6.47 8.24 -4.37
CA THR A 335 -6.35 9.69 -4.14
C THR A 335 -4.96 10.11 -3.66
N GLU A 336 -4.59 11.37 -3.90
CA GLU A 336 -3.32 11.92 -3.42
C GLU A 336 -3.20 11.88 -1.89
N GLU A 337 -4.29 12.16 -1.17
CA GLU A 337 -4.33 12.09 0.29
C GLU A 337 -4.15 10.64 0.79
N PHE A 338 -4.61 9.65 0.02
CA PHE A 338 -4.35 8.24 0.31
C PHE A 338 -2.87 7.90 0.20
N VAL A 339 -2.17 8.43 -0.82
CA VAL A 339 -0.72 8.27 -0.97
C VAL A 339 0.03 8.86 0.23
N THR A 340 -0.32 10.10 0.63
CA THR A 340 0.28 10.76 1.81
C THR A 340 0.10 9.95 3.10
N CYS A 341 -1.09 9.39 3.36
CA CYS A 341 -1.33 8.57 4.54
C CYS A 341 -0.59 7.23 4.56
N TYR A 342 -0.04 6.79 3.42
CA TYR A 342 0.71 5.53 3.28
C TYR A 342 2.22 5.73 3.14
N ARG A 343 2.73 6.95 3.38
CA ARG A 343 4.15 7.20 3.64
C ARG A 343 4.49 6.65 5.02
N LEU A 344 4.78 5.35 5.10
CA LEU A 344 5.03 4.64 6.36
C LEU A 344 6.50 4.21 6.50
N HIS A 345 7.42 4.99 5.91
CA HIS A 345 8.86 4.74 5.90
C HIS A 345 9.52 4.48 7.27
N PRO A 346 9.04 5.05 8.41
CA PRO A 346 9.55 4.68 9.73
C PRO A 346 9.48 3.18 10.06
N LEU A 347 8.61 2.42 9.38
CA LEU A 347 8.54 0.96 9.55
C LEU A 347 9.85 0.24 9.19
N ILE A 348 10.64 0.81 8.27
CA ILE A 348 11.92 0.23 7.83
C ILE A 348 12.97 0.33 8.94
N ARG A 349 13.88 -0.65 9.01
CA ARG A 349 15.01 -0.68 9.95
C ARG A 349 16.31 -0.33 9.23
N ASP A 350 17.27 0.20 9.99
CA ASP A 350 18.64 0.38 9.51
C ASP A 350 19.43 -0.95 9.52
N ASP A 351 19.07 -1.86 10.43
CA ASP A 351 19.70 -3.16 10.65
C ASP A 351 18.69 -4.32 10.79
N TYR A 352 19.12 -5.52 10.42
CA TYR A 352 18.30 -6.73 10.37
C TYR A 352 19.00 -7.89 11.08
N PRO A 353 18.60 -8.24 12.31
CA PRO A 353 19.14 -9.41 13.01
C PRO A 353 18.52 -10.69 12.42
N ILE A 354 19.26 -11.33 11.52
CA ILE A 354 18.87 -12.60 10.88
C ILE A 354 19.13 -13.76 11.83
N ARG A 355 18.13 -14.62 11.98
CA ARG A 355 18.09 -15.73 12.93
C ARG A 355 17.70 -17.02 12.23
N SER A 356 18.25 -18.12 12.71
CA SER A 356 17.88 -19.44 12.21
C SER A 356 16.48 -19.84 12.68
N HIS A 357 15.62 -20.28 11.75
CA HIS A 357 14.29 -20.83 12.04
C HIS A 357 14.35 -22.16 12.82
N LEU A 358 15.52 -22.83 12.86
CA LEU A 358 15.67 -24.12 13.55
C LEU A 358 15.85 -23.97 15.06
N ARG A 359 16.59 -22.94 15.50
CA ARG A 359 17.03 -22.76 16.90
C ARG A 359 16.87 -21.34 17.43
N GLY A 360 16.43 -20.38 16.62
CA GLY A 360 16.29 -18.98 17.01
C GLY A 360 17.60 -18.21 17.28
N GLN A 361 18.75 -18.87 17.12
CA GLN A 361 20.07 -18.27 17.27
C GLN A 361 20.31 -17.14 16.25
N LEU A 362 21.02 -16.09 16.65
CA LEU A 362 21.45 -15.04 15.74
C LEU A 362 22.48 -15.62 14.78
N VAL A 363 22.26 -15.43 13.49
CA VAL A 363 23.21 -15.77 12.41
C VAL A 363 24.09 -14.55 12.13
N GLU A 364 23.46 -13.41 11.85
CA GLU A 364 24.15 -12.16 11.51
C GLU A 364 23.21 -10.96 11.75
N THR A 365 23.78 -9.79 12.01
CA THR A 365 23.05 -8.52 11.88
C THR A 365 23.58 -7.81 10.65
N ILE A 366 22.73 -7.65 9.63
CA ILE A 366 23.08 -7.03 8.35
C ILE A 366 22.41 -5.66 8.22
N GLY A 367 23.06 -4.72 7.53
CA GLY A 367 22.44 -3.43 7.19
C GLY A 367 21.37 -3.55 6.11
N PHE A 368 20.61 -2.48 5.86
CA PHE A 368 19.58 -2.47 4.81
C PHE A 368 20.15 -2.52 3.38
N MET A 369 21.29 -1.88 3.10
CA MET A 369 21.82 -1.76 1.73
C MET A 369 22.08 -3.11 1.03
N PRO A 370 22.69 -4.11 1.68
CA PRO A 370 22.83 -5.45 1.10
C PRO A 370 21.52 -6.25 0.97
N MET A 371 20.38 -5.68 1.39
CA MET A 371 19.06 -6.29 1.29
C MET A 371 18.16 -5.55 0.30
N GLN A 372 18.70 -4.65 -0.53
CA GLN A 372 17.91 -3.88 -1.49
C GLN A 372 18.45 -3.91 -2.92
N GLY A 373 17.58 -3.57 -3.87
CA GLY A 373 17.89 -3.54 -5.29
C GLY A 373 18.46 -4.87 -5.79
N ARG A 374 19.60 -4.79 -6.48
CA ARG A 374 20.26 -5.94 -7.10
C ARG A 374 20.88 -6.91 -6.09
N GLU A 375 21.05 -6.49 -4.84
CA GLU A 375 21.62 -7.32 -3.77
C GLU A 375 20.57 -8.26 -3.14
N THR A 376 19.28 -8.06 -3.45
CA THR A 376 18.19 -8.82 -2.82
C THR A 376 18.33 -10.32 -3.00
N ARG A 377 18.70 -10.76 -4.20
CA ARG A 377 18.88 -12.19 -4.52
C ARG A 377 20.07 -12.80 -3.78
N GLU A 378 21.18 -12.06 -3.64
CA GLU A 378 22.32 -12.52 -2.84
C GLU A 378 21.94 -12.68 -1.37
N ALA A 379 21.19 -11.73 -0.79
CA ALA A 379 20.71 -11.83 0.58
C ALA A 379 19.76 -13.04 0.76
N VAL A 380 18.86 -13.29 -0.18
CA VAL A 380 17.96 -14.46 -0.16
C VAL A 380 18.75 -15.76 -0.28
N ASP A 381 19.74 -15.82 -1.17
CA ASP A 381 20.57 -17.02 -1.37
C ASP A 381 21.45 -17.31 -0.15
N LYS A 382 21.95 -16.26 0.52
CA LYS A 382 22.77 -16.38 1.74
C LYS A 382 22.00 -16.93 2.93
N TYR A 383 20.79 -16.44 3.17
CA TYR A 383 20.03 -16.76 4.39
C TYR A 383 18.95 -17.82 4.18
N GLY A 384 18.39 -17.91 2.99
CA GLY A 384 17.22 -18.74 2.69
C GLY A 384 15.91 -18.11 3.19
N MET A 385 14.82 -18.40 2.48
CA MET A 385 13.49 -17.84 2.78
C MET A 385 12.99 -18.17 4.18
N ALA A 386 13.24 -19.38 4.70
CA ALA A 386 12.76 -19.80 6.01
C ALA A 386 13.36 -18.94 7.15
N ASP A 387 14.68 -18.72 7.13
CA ASP A 387 15.36 -17.87 8.12
C ASP A 387 14.92 -16.41 7.98
N LEU A 388 14.73 -15.92 6.75
CA LEU A 388 14.22 -14.56 6.52
C LEU A 388 12.79 -14.37 7.06
N PHE A 389 11.86 -15.27 6.73
CA PHE A 389 10.48 -15.22 7.25
C PHE A 389 10.46 -15.32 8.77
N TYR A 390 11.19 -16.26 9.35
CA TYR A 390 11.29 -16.39 10.80
C TYR A 390 11.87 -15.11 11.45
N SER A 391 12.96 -14.58 10.90
CA SER A 391 13.60 -13.36 11.41
C SER A 391 12.65 -12.17 11.37
N PHE A 392 11.96 -11.97 10.24
CA PHE A 392 10.97 -10.91 10.08
C PHE A 392 9.77 -11.11 11.02
N GLY A 393 9.38 -12.36 11.25
CA GLY A 393 8.31 -12.72 12.17
C GLY A 393 8.59 -12.43 13.64
N VAL A 394 9.87 -12.51 14.07
CA VAL A 394 10.28 -12.28 15.47
C VAL A 394 10.89 -10.90 15.74
N MET A 395 11.10 -10.07 14.72
CA MET A 395 11.62 -8.70 14.87
C MET A 395 10.52 -7.66 14.64
N HIS A 396 10.65 -6.49 15.28
CA HIS A 396 9.68 -5.40 15.15
C HIS A 396 10.11 -4.40 14.06
N PRO A 397 9.16 -3.84 13.29
CA PRO A 397 9.39 -2.66 12.48
C PRO A 397 9.46 -1.41 13.37
N GLY A 398 9.83 -0.25 12.81
CA GLY A 398 9.81 1.00 13.55
C GLY A 398 8.39 1.56 13.72
N ALA A 399 8.12 2.26 14.83
CA ALA A 399 6.89 3.01 15.05
C ALA A 399 6.77 4.21 14.08
N ILE A 400 5.56 4.48 13.61
CA ILE A 400 5.26 5.60 12.71
C ILE A 400 5.10 6.87 13.55
N THR A 401 6.22 7.52 13.85
CA THR A 401 6.29 8.71 14.70
C THR A 401 7.48 9.59 14.30
N LEU A 402 7.56 10.80 14.87
CA LEU A 402 8.70 11.69 14.72
C LEU A 402 9.97 11.01 15.26
N HIS A 403 11.13 11.48 14.80
CA HIS A 403 12.44 10.98 15.23
C HIS A 403 12.64 9.46 15.06
N ASN A 404 12.00 8.86 14.05
CA ASN A 404 12.12 7.43 13.77
C ASN A 404 12.21 7.09 12.27
N HIS A 405 12.50 8.07 11.41
CA HIS A 405 12.78 7.84 9.99
C HIS A 405 14.19 7.27 9.83
N PRO A 406 14.39 6.13 9.12
CA PRO A 406 15.66 5.42 9.07
C PRO A 406 16.79 6.28 8.49
N ALA A 407 17.99 6.13 9.03
CA ALA A 407 19.19 6.79 8.53
C ALA A 407 19.50 6.37 7.10
N VAL A 408 19.28 5.09 6.76
CA VAL A 408 19.52 4.57 5.40
C VAL A 408 18.62 5.21 4.33
N LEU A 409 17.47 5.76 4.72
CA LEU A 409 16.54 6.42 3.79
C LEU A 409 16.81 7.92 3.62
N ARG A 410 17.77 8.48 4.37
CA ARG A 410 18.22 9.88 4.24
C ARG A 410 19.28 10.07 3.15
N ASP A 411 19.84 8.98 2.64
CA ASP A 411 20.71 8.90 1.48
C ASP A 411 20.55 7.53 0.79
N LEU A 412 19.32 7.27 0.33
CA LEU A 412 18.96 6.05 -0.36
C LEU A 412 19.55 6.06 -1.77
N VAL A 413 20.42 5.10 -2.08
CA VAL A 413 20.92 4.89 -3.44
C VAL A 413 20.01 3.91 -4.17
N ARG A 414 19.34 4.37 -5.22
CA ARG A 414 18.51 3.55 -6.10
C ARG A 414 19.35 2.74 -7.07
N VAL A 415 18.71 1.79 -7.75
CA VAL A 415 19.36 0.88 -8.72
C VAL A 415 20.02 1.61 -9.90
N ASN A 416 19.48 2.78 -10.26
CA ASN A 416 20.02 3.67 -11.28
C ASN A 416 21.16 4.57 -10.78
N GLY A 417 21.55 4.48 -9.51
CA GLY A 417 22.57 5.32 -8.88
C GLY A 417 22.06 6.68 -8.40
N GLU A 418 20.76 6.97 -8.53
CA GLU A 418 20.15 8.19 -7.98
C GLU A 418 20.14 8.12 -6.44
N HIS A 419 20.63 9.19 -5.82
CA HIS A 419 20.59 9.38 -4.37
C HIS A 419 19.29 10.10 -3.99
N ILE A 420 18.58 9.59 -2.99
CA ILE A 420 17.33 10.17 -2.50
C ILE A 420 17.33 10.30 -0.98
N ASP A 421 17.08 11.51 -0.47
CA ASP A 421 16.58 11.69 0.89
C ASP A 421 15.05 11.58 0.87
N LEU A 422 14.56 10.43 1.29
CA LEU A 422 13.14 10.10 1.18
C LEU A 422 12.28 10.96 2.11
N GLY A 423 12.79 11.35 3.28
CA GLY A 423 12.09 12.24 4.20
C GLY A 423 11.89 13.64 3.61
N THR A 424 12.94 14.20 3.02
CA THR A 424 12.86 15.51 2.35
C THR A 424 11.98 15.44 1.10
N VAL A 425 12.15 14.40 0.28
CA VAL A 425 11.32 14.21 -0.92
C VAL A 425 9.85 14.07 -0.57
N ASP A 426 9.50 13.27 0.43
CA ASP A 426 8.11 13.09 0.87
C ASP A 426 7.43 14.42 1.25
N LEU A 427 8.13 15.28 2.00
CA LEU A 427 7.64 16.62 2.35
C LEU A 427 7.42 17.47 1.10
N VAL A 428 8.39 17.48 0.18
CA VAL A 428 8.27 18.23 -1.07
C VAL A 428 7.13 17.70 -1.93
N ARG A 429 6.91 16.38 -1.98
CA ARG A 429 5.84 15.76 -2.77
C ARG A 429 4.46 16.14 -2.29
N ASP A 430 4.20 16.11 -0.98
CA ASP A 430 2.90 16.51 -0.45
C ASP A 430 2.60 17.98 -0.79
N ARG A 431 3.61 18.86 -0.67
CA ARG A 431 3.47 20.28 -1.01
C ARG A 431 3.30 20.52 -2.52
N GLU A 432 4.14 19.87 -3.34
CA GLU A 432 4.11 19.95 -4.82
C GLU A 432 2.77 19.49 -5.37
N ARG A 433 2.22 18.41 -4.81
CA ARG A 433 0.98 17.81 -5.27
C ARG A 433 -0.26 18.50 -4.69
N GLY A 434 -0.09 19.59 -3.95
CA GLY A 434 -1.20 20.36 -3.39
C GLY A 434 -2.00 19.56 -2.35
N VAL A 435 -1.36 18.67 -1.59
CA VAL A 435 -2.01 18.09 -0.41
C VAL A 435 -2.09 19.18 0.66
N PRO A 436 -3.27 19.46 1.26
CA PRO A 436 -3.38 20.48 2.29
C PRO A 436 -2.40 20.23 3.44
N ARG A 437 -1.88 21.30 4.06
CA ARG A 437 -1.12 21.24 5.32
C ARG A 437 -1.96 20.62 6.44
N TYR A 438 -1.34 20.23 7.55
CA TYR A 438 -1.94 19.34 8.54
C TYR A 438 -3.29 19.82 9.07
N ASN A 439 -3.43 21.09 9.46
CA ASN A 439 -4.72 21.62 9.91
C ASN A 439 -5.76 21.71 8.78
N GLY A 440 -5.35 22.00 7.55
CA GLY A 440 -6.23 21.89 6.37
C GLY A 440 -6.72 20.45 6.16
N PHE A 441 -5.81 19.48 6.29
CA PHE A 441 -6.08 18.06 6.19
C PHE A 441 -7.04 17.56 7.29
N ARG A 442 -6.89 18.09 8.52
CA ARG A 442 -7.83 17.82 9.61
C ARG A 442 -9.22 18.40 9.32
N ARG A 443 -9.29 19.65 8.86
CA ARG A 443 -10.56 20.33 8.54
C ARG A 443 -11.34 19.59 7.46
N MET A 444 -10.69 19.17 6.36
CA MET A 444 -11.39 18.40 5.31
C MET A 444 -11.97 17.07 5.86
N LEU A 445 -11.33 16.46 6.86
CA LEU A 445 -11.80 15.22 7.50
C LEU A 445 -12.81 15.43 8.63
N GLY A 446 -13.31 16.66 8.82
CA GLY A 446 -14.23 17.00 9.92
C GLY A 446 -13.59 16.85 11.30
N LYS A 447 -12.27 17.00 11.42
CA LYS A 447 -11.55 17.08 12.70
C LYS A 447 -11.40 18.54 13.13
N ARG A 448 -11.41 18.78 14.44
CA ARG A 448 -10.99 20.07 15.00
C ARG A 448 -9.51 20.30 14.62
N PRO A 449 -9.16 21.48 14.08
CA PRO A 449 -7.75 21.84 13.89
C PRO A 449 -7.02 21.83 15.24
N VAL A 450 -5.72 21.62 15.20
CA VAL A 450 -4.87 21.84 16.36
C VAL A 450 -4.71 23.35 16.56
N GLU A 451 -4.86 23.81 17.81
CA GLU A 451 -4.83 25.24 18.16
C GLU A 451 -3.50 25.64 18.79
N SER A 452 -2.78 24.69 19.40
CA SER A 452 -1.42 24.90 19.94
C SER A 452 -0.51 23.71 19.63
N PHE A 453 0.79 23.96 19.49
CA PHE A 453 1.81 22.93 19.40
C PHE A 453 1.85 22.00 20.63
N ASP A 454 1.32 22.42 21.78
CA ASP A 454 1.27 21.59 23.00
C ASP A 454 0.32 20.39 22.87
N GLU A 455 -0.53 20.36 21.83
CA GLU A 455 -1.38 19.21 21.51
C GLU A 455 -0.67 18.15 20.66
N LEU A 456 0.58 18.40 20.25
CA LEU A 456 1.40 17.52 19.42
C LEU A 456 2.67 17.11 20.17
N GLU A 457 3.13 15.88 19.92
CA GLU A 457 4.44 15.43 20.38
C GLU A 457 5.54 16.32 19.79
N SER A 458 6.60 16.57 20.57
CA SER A 458 7.68 17.51 20.20
C SER A 458 7.20 18.96 19.93
N GLY A 459 6.14 19.41 20.61
CA GLY A 459 5.52 20.72 20.42
C GLY A 459 6.49 21.92 20.43
N ASP A 460 7.45 21.96 21.36
CA ASP A 460 8.44 23.04 21.43
C ASP A 460 9.33 23.11 20.17
N LEU A 461 9.76 21.95 19.68
CA LEU A 461 10.58 21.84 18.48
C LEU A 461 9.77 22.16 17.22
N LEU A 462 8.52 21.70 17.15
CA LEU A 462 7.60 22.07 16.07
C LEU A 462 7.35 23.58 16.03
N ARG A 463 7.16 24.21 17.19
CA ARG A 463 6.98 25.65 17.31
C ARG A 463 8.18 26.40 16.74
N GLU A 464 9.39 25.91 17.00
CA GLU A 464 10.61 26.50 16.45
C GLU A 464 10.71 26.29 14.92
N VAL A 465 10.50 25.07 14.44
CA VAL A 465 10.63 24.70 13.01
C VAL A 465 9.60 25.41 12.12
N TYR A 466 8.40 25.67 12.64
CA TYR A 466 7.29 26.28 11.90
C TYR A 466 7.06 27.75 12.27
N ASP A 467 8.05 28.42 12.85
CA ASP A 467 8.01 29.85 13.21
C ASP A 467 6.80 30.26 14.08
N GLY A 468 6.35 29.35 14.94
CA GLY A 468 5.20 29.56 15.82
C GLY A 468 3.83 29.49 15.12
N ASP A 469 3.76 29.12 13.84
CA ASP A 469 2.50 28.98 13.10
C ASP A 469 2.10 27.51 12.90
N VAL A 470 1.12 27.06 13.69
CA VAL A 470 0.65 25.67 13.68
C VAL A 470 -0.07 25.29 12.37
N ASP A 471 -0.61 26.26 11.62
CA ASP A 471 -1.26 25.98 10.33
C ASP A 471 -0.25 25.66 9.21
N ARG A 472 1.05 25.94 9.43
CA ARG A 472 2.14 25.61 8.48
C ARG A 472 2.67 24.19 8.61
N VAL A 473 2.28 23.45 9.66
CA VAL A 473 2.77 22.08 9.91
C VAL A 473 2.46 21.18 8.70
N ASP A 474 3.48 20.52 8.17
CA ASP A 474 3.33 19.55 7.08
C ASP A 474 2.42 18.40 7.50
N THR A 475 1.57 17.91 6.59
CA THR A 475 0.60 16.86 6.91
C THR A 475 1.25 15.58 7.42
N MET A 476 2.33 15.11 6.76
CA MET A 476 3.09 13.96 7.24
C MET A 476 3.64 14.19 8.66
N ILE A 477 4.23 15.37 8.93
CA ILE A 477 4.79 15.72 10.24
C ILE A 477 3.69 15.74 11.31
N GLY A 478 2.57 16.41 11.05
CA GLY A 478 1.46 16.46 11.98
C GLY A 478 0.85 15.08 12.26
N MET A 479 0.78 14.20 11.25
CA MET A 479 0.33 12.81 11.44
C MET A 479 1.31 11.97 12.28
N TYR A 480 2.61 12.24 12.22
CA TYR A 480 3.62 11.55 13.03
C TYR A 480 3.72 12.12 14.45
N ALA A 481 3.39 13.40 14.62
CA ALA A 481 3.36 14.10 15.90
C ALA A 481 2.05 13.90 16.67
N GLU A 482 0.97 13.48 16.00
CA GLU A 482 -0.31 13.19 16.64
C GLU A 482 -0.20 11.92 17.50
N THR A 483 -0.45 12.06 18.81
CA THR A 483 -0.55 10.91 19.71
C THR A 483 -1.66 9.96 19.24
N PRO A 484 -1.34 8.73 18.80
CA PRO A 484 -2.35 7.83 18.27
C PRO A 484 -3.25 7.29 19.38
N PRO A 485 -4.55 7.00 19.10
CA PRO A 485 -5.41 6.29 20.03
C PRO A 485 -4.79 4.95 20.47
N GLU A 486 -5.13 4.48 21.68
CA GLU A 486 -4.62 3.20 22.18
C GLU A 486 -4.89 2.05 21.20
N GLY A 487 -3.83 1.32 20.85
CA GLY A 487 -3.87 0.22 19.90
C GLY A 487 -3.72 0.61 18.43
N PHE A 488 -3.66 1.90 18.08
CA PHE A 488 -3.38 2.34 16.72
C PHE A 488 -1.86 2.44 16.49
N GLY A 489 -1.41 1.99 15.31
CA GLY A 489 -0.04 2.13 14.85
C GLY A 489 0.27 3.47 14.17
N PHE A 490 -0.75 4.31 13.93
CA PHE A 490 -0.63 5.63 13.33
C PHE A 490 -1.81 6.54 13.74
N SER A 491 -1.74 7.82 13.40
CA SER A 491 -2.72 8.85 13.80
C SER A 491 -4.17 8.54 13.46
N GLU A 492 -5.11 9.07 14.26
CA GLU A 492 -6.54 9.08 13.93
C GLU A 492 -6.80 9.85 12.63
N THR A 493 -5.99 10.88 12.35
CA THR A 493 -6.04 11.64 11.09
C THR A 493 -5.82 10.74 9.87
N ALA A 494 -4.72 9.97 9.81
CA ALA A 494 -4.48 9.01 8.73
C ALA A 494 -5.56 7.91 8.68
N PHE A 495 -6.03 7.48 9.85
CA PHE A 495 -7.10 6.49 9.97
C PHE A 495 -8.42 6.89 9.30
N ARG A 496 -8.80 8.18 9.29
CA ARG A 496 -10.04 8.60 8.61
C ARG A 496 -9.99 8.39 7.10
N ILE A 497 -8.84 8.67 6.47
CA ILE A 497 -8.60 8.33 5.06
C ILE A 497 -8.66 6.82 4.85
N PHE A 498 -8.04 6.05 5.74
CA PHE A 498 -8.10 4.59 5.71
C PHE A 498 -9.54 4.06 5.75
N VAL A 499 -10.38 4.56 6.67
CA VAL A 499 -11.80 4.16 6.80
C VAL A 499 -12.58 4.39 5.52
N LEU A 500 -12.36 5.54 4.88
CA LEU A 500 -13.00 5.89 3.62
C LEU A 500 -12.51 4.95 2.50
N MET A 501 -11.20 4.94 2.25
CA MET A 501 -10.62 4.33 1.06
C MET A 501 -10.55 2.81 1.13
N ALA A 502 -10.26 2.20 2.28
CA ALA A 502 -10.17 0.74 2.39
C ALA A 502 -11.50 0.04 2.06
N SER A 503 -12.62 0.57 2.55
CA SER A 503 -13.94 0.04 2.21
C SER A 503 -14.34 0.33 0.76
N ARG A 504 -13.90 1.47 0.23
CA ARG A 504 -14.15 1.90 -1.16
C ARG A 504 -13.46 0.97 -2.16
N ARG A 505 -12.22 0.55 -1.91
CA ARG A 505 -11.51 -0.41 -2.78
C ARG A 505 -12.28 -1.72 -2.99
N LEU A 506 -12.99 -2.18 -1.96
CA LEU A 506 -13.83 -3.39 -2.06
C LEU A 506 -15.20 -3.08 -2.68
N LYS A 507 -15.82 -1.96 -2.31
CA LYS A 507 -17.21 -1.64 -2.68
C LYS A 507 -17.34 -1.15 -4.13
N SER A 508 -16.30 -0.52 -4.66
CA SER A 508 -16.26 -0.06 -6.04
C SER A 508 -15.84 -1.15 -7.04
N ASP A 509 -15.27 -2.26 -6.59
CA ASP A 509 -14.72 -3.27 -7.50
C ASP A 509 -15.78 -4.37 -7.79
N PRO A 510 -16.17 -4.58 -9.06
CA PRO A 510 -17.15 -5.61 -9.44
C PRO A 510 -16.71 -7.01 -9.01
N PHE A 511 -15.41 -7.32 -9.00
CA PHE A 511 -14.88 -8.63 -8.62
C PHE A 511 -14.96 -8.91 -7.12
N PHE A 512 -15.08 -7.88 -6.29
CA PHE A 512 -15.43 -8.03 -4.87
C PHE A 512 -16.93 -7.91 -4.61
N THR A 513 -17.71 -7.43 -5.57
CA THR A 513 -19.15 -7.19 -5.44
C THR A 513 -19.92 -8.13 -6.36
N GLU A 514 -20.46 -7.64 -7.48
CA GLU A 514 -21.44 -8.36 -8.31
C GLU A 514 -20.87 -9.62 -8.97
N LEU A 515 -19.58 -9.62 -9.29
CA LEU A 515 -18.86 -10.75 -9.90
C LEU A 515 -18.23 -11.69 -8.85
N TYR A 516 -18.37 -11.42 -7.54
CA TYR A 516 -17.90 -12.32 -6.48
C TYR A 516 -18.84 -13.53 -6.32
N THR A 517 -18.84 -14.40 -7.33
CA THR A 517 -19.77 -15.53 -7.45
C THR A 517 -19.04 -16.83 -7.82
N PRO A 518 -19.63 -18.00 -7.53
CA PRO A 518 -19.04 -19.28 -7.94
C PRO A 518 -18.89 -19.43 -9.46
N ALA A 519 -19.67 -18.71 -10.27
CA ALA A 519 -19.55 -18.77 -11.73
C ALA A 519 -18.25 -18.13 -12.24
N VAL A 520 -17.79 -17.07 -11.56
CA VAL A 520 -16.57 -16.32 -11.89
C VAL A 520 -15.35 -16.89 -11.17
N TYR A 521 -15.50 -17.22 -9.89
CA TYR A 521 -14.40 -17.65 -9.02
C TYR A 521 -14.24 -19.18 -8.89
N THR A 522 -15.20 -19.97 -9.37
CA THR A 522 -15.42 -21.39 -9.00
C THR A 522 -15.84 -21.60 -7.53
N PRO A 523 -16.62 -22.64 -7.22
CA PRO A 523 -16.87 -23.05 -5.83
C PRO A 523 -15.58 -23.31 -5.04
N GLU A 524 -14.60 -23.97 -5.66
CA GLU A 524 -13.32 -24.32 -5.04
C GLU A 524 -12.48 -23.06 -4.77
N GLY A 525 -12.47 -22.09 -5.69
CA GLY A 525 -11.80 -20.81 -5.50
C GLY A 525 -12.40 -19.97 -4.39
N LEU A 526 -13.74 -19.92 -4.28
CA LEU A 526 -14.39 -19.24 -3.14
C LEU A 526 -14.09 -19.94 -1.80
N ALA A 527 -14.05 -21.28 -1.80
CA ALA A 527 -13.64 -22.04 -0.61
C ALA A 527 -12.18 -21.76 -0.24
N TRP A 528 -11.28 -21.68 -1.23
CA TRP A 528 -9.87 -21.33 -1.03
C TRP A 528 -9.73 -19.96 -0.35
N ILE A 529 -10.43 -18.94 -0.85
CA ILE A 529 -10.43 -17.60 -0.25
C ILE A 529 -10.93 -17.65 1.18
N ASP A 530 -12.01 -18.39 1.44
CA ASP A 530 -12.63 -18.48 2.76
C ASP A 530 -11.73 -19.14 3.81
N ASP A 531 -10.99 -20.17 3.42
CA ASP A 531 -10.20 -21.01 4.31
C ASP A 531 -8.72 -20.57 4.41
N THR A 532 -8.30 -19.57 3.63
CA THR A 532 -6.91 -19.09 3.63
C THR A 532 -6.74 -17.76 4.37
N GLY A 533 -5.81 -17.73 5.34
CA GLY A 533 -5.20 -16.54 5.94
C GLY A 533 -3.68 -16.53 5.75
N MET A 534 -2.98 -15.53 6.31
CA MET A 534 -1.53 -15.39 6.08
C MET A 534 -0.73 -16.54 6.68
N VAL A 535 -1.14 -17.04 7.86
CA VAL A 535 -0.51 -18.23 8.48
C VAL A 535 -0.67 -19.45 7.57
N ASP A 536 -1.84 -19.64 6.94
CA ASP A 536 -2.08 -20.76 6.04
C ASP A 536 -1.19 -20.68 4.79
N VAL A 537 -1.05 -19.49 4.19
CA VAL A 537 -0.14 -19.27 3.05
C VAL A 537 1.30 -19.56 3.44
N LEU A 538 1.77 -19.03 4.58
CA LEU A 538 3.12 -19.28 5.07
C LEU A 538 3.39 -20.77 5.28
N LEU A 539 2.50 -21.49 5.97
CA LEU A 539 2.69 -22.90 6.28
C LEU A 539 2.51 -23.83 5.07
N ARG A 540 1.76 -23.41 4.05
CA ARG A 540 1.65 -24.14 2.79
C ARG A 540 2.97 -24.16 2.03
N HIS A 541 3.75 -23.08 2.09
CA HIS A 541 4.97 -22.90 1.31
C HIS A 541 6.26 -23.04 2.11
N HIS A 542 6.18 -22.88 3.43
CA HIS A 542 7.25 -22.95 4.43
C HIS A 542 6.76 -23.68 5.71
N PRO A 543 6.41 -24.98 5.64
CA PRO A 543 5.92 -25.75 6.77
C PRO A 543 6.90 -25.80 7.96
N GLU A 544 8.19 -25.61 7.70
CA GLU A 544 9.26 -25.49 8.71
C GLU A 544 9.03 -24.35 9.72
N LEU A 545 8.19 -23.37 9.40
CA LEU A 545 7.83 -22.26 10.30
C LEU A 545 6.76 -22.64 11.34
N ALA A 546 6.16 -23.83 11.26
CA ALA A 546 5.11 -24.29 12.16
C ALA A 546 5.43 -24.12 13.66
N PRO A 547 6.65 -24.40 14.15
CA PRO A 547 6.98 -24.19 15.56
C PRO A 547 6.90 -22.72 16.01
N ALA A 548 7.28 -21.78 15.15
CA ALA A 548 7.27 -20.34 15.45
C ALA A 548 5.86 -19.73 15.34
N LEU A 549 5.04 -20.29 14.45
CA LEU A 549 3.65 -19.89 14.19
C LEU A 549 2.62 -20.58 15.10
N ALA A 550 3.04 -21.55 15.91
CA ALA A 550 2.14 -22.28 16.80
C ALA A 550 1.42 -21.34 17.78
N GLY A 551 0.09 -21.25 17.63
CA GLY A 551 -0.76 -20.40 18.47
C GLY A 551 -0.68 -18.91 18.14
N VAL A 552 -0.02 -18.51 17.05
CA VAL A 552 0.01 -17.12 16.57
C VAL A 552 -1.34 -16.81 15.88
N PRO A 553 -2.18 -15.92 16.45
CA PRO A 553 -3.52 -15.68 15.92
C PRO A 553 -3.54 -14.79 14.67
N ASN A 554 -2.43 -14.10 14.38
CA ASN A 554 -2.26 -13.17 13.28
C ASN A 554 -0.79 -13.18 12.86
N ALA A 555 -0.50 -13.47 11.60
CA ALA A 555 0.88 -13.61 11.12
C ALA A 555 1.70 -12.32 11.21
N PHE A 556 1.06 -11.15 11.35
CA PHE A 556 1.72 -9.85 11.50
C PHE A 556 1.99 -9.46 12.95
N ALA A 557 1.48 -10.23 13.91
CA ALA A 557 1.87 -10.09 15.31
C ALA A 557 3.25 -10.73 15.55
N PRO A 558 4.02 -10.28 16.57
CA PRO A 558 5.30 -10.90 16.91
C PRO A 558 5.19 -12.41 17.14
N TRP A 559 6.04 -13.18 16.47
CA TRP A 559 6.09 -14.64 16.58
C TRP A 559 6.84 -15.08 17.83
N ARG A 560 6.67 -16.35 18.20
CA ARG A 560 7.44 -16.96 19.28
C ARG A 560 8.89 -17.12 18.84
N ARG A 561 9.81 -16.56 19.62
CA ARG A 561 11.24 -16.84 19.46
C ARG A 561 11.53 -18.27 19.94
N LEU A 562 12.10 -19.06 19.04
CA LEU A 562 12.61 -20.40 19.33
C LEU A 562 13.91 -20.29 20.14
N SER A 563 14.13 -21.30 20.99
CA SER A 563 15.22 -21.37 21.96
C SER A 563 16.06 -22.62 21.76
#